data_AF-A0A955QWT0-F1
#
_entry.id   AF-A0A955QWT0-F1
#
_cell.length_a   1.000
_cell.length_b   1.000
_cell.length_c   1.000
_cell.angle_alpha   90.00
_cell.angle_beta   90.00
_cell.angle_gamma   90.00
#
_symmetry.space_group_name_H-M   'P 1'
#
loop_
_entity.id
_entity.type
_entity.pdbx_description
1 polymer ?
#
loop_
_entity_poly.entity_id
_entity_poly.type
_entity_poly.pdbx_seq_one_letter_code
_entity_poly.pdbx_strand_id
1 'polypeptide(L)'
;MEASLTIEKDRVILKLWGRFDVKWRQEFLTAFSQAKDENTEEIVVDLREVPFIDSTALGLLMVAHNQCKTSSRTLRLCVSHGHVKRTLEQMKISELVSMVLTI
;
A
#
# COMPACT_ATOMS: atom_id res chain seq x y z
N MET A 1 11.63 -6.62 -4.70
CA MET A 1 10.71 -6.24 -3.64
C MET A 1 10.50 -7.46 -2.83
N GLU A 2 10.58 -7.32 -1.53
CA GLU A 2 10.13 -8.36 -0.65
C GLU A 2 9.12 -7.73 0.31
N ALA A 3 8.18 -8.55 0.77
CA ALA A 3 6.98 -8.11 1.45
C ALA A 3 6.79 -8.95 2.70
N SER A 4 6.37 -8.30 3.77
CA SER A 4 5.98 -8.97 5.01
C SER A 4 4.61 -8.52 5.45
N LEU A 5 3.87 -9.44 6.05
CA LEU A 5 2.59 -9.17 6.68
C LEU A 5 2.75 -9.19 8.19
N THR A 6 2.18 -8.20 8.85
CA THR A 6 2.04 -8.18 10.32
C THR A 6 0.58 -7.96 10.63
N ILE A 7 -0.01 -8.91 11.36
CA ILE A 7 -1.43 -8.89 11.71
C ILE A 7 -1.52 -8.35 13.12
N GLU A 8 -2.27 -7.26 13.27
CA GLU A 8 -2.65 -6.69 14.55
C GLU A 8 -4.15 -6.87 14.76
N LYS A 9 -4.64 -6.50 15.94
CA LYS A 9 -6.03 -6.73 16.34
C LYS A 9 -7.05 -6.15 15.36
N ASP A 10 -6.81 -4.93 14.87
CA ASP A 10 -7.77 -4.17 14.05
C ASP A 10 -7.24 -3.84 12.65
N ARG A 11 -5.99 -4.21 12.33
CA ARG A 11 -5.34 -3.89 11.05
C ARG A 11 -4.34 -4.93 10.61
N VAL A 12 -4.08 -4.98 9.31
CA VAL A 12 -2.94 -5.71 8.73
C VAL A 12 -1.97 -4.74 8.08
N ILE A 13 -0.69 -4.91 8.38
CA ILE A 13 0.39 -4.10 7.84
C ILE A 13 1.09 -4.92 6.74
N LEU A 14 0.97 -4.46 5.50
CA LEU A 14 1.73 -4.94 4.36
C LEU A 14 2.96 -4.05 4.17
N LYS A 15 4.10 -4.49 4.69
CA LYS A 15 5.37 -3.76 4.56
C LYS A 15 6.09 -4.17 3.29
N LEU A 16 6.47 -3.19 2.47
CA LEU A 16 7.16 -3.39 1.21
C LEU A 16 8.58 -2.79 1.28
N TRP A 17 9.56 -3.47 0.70
CA TRP A 17 10.95 -3.00 0.64
C TRP A 17 11.54 -3.21 -0.76
N GLY A 18 12.30 -2.24 -1.24
CA GLY A 18 12.84 -2.24 -2.61
C GLY A 18 11.92 -1.56 -3.63
N ARG A 19 12.26 -1.64 -4.92
CA ARG A 19 11.54 -0.90 -5.98
C ARG A 19 10.13 -1.46 -6.18
N PHE A 20 9.12 -0.58 -6.19
CA PHE A 20 7.75 -0.94 -6.54
C PHE A 20 7.47 -0.50 -7.98
N ASP A 21 7.62 -1.44 -8.91
CA ASP A 21 7.45 -1.22 -10.34
C ASP A 21 6.71 -2.40 -10.98
N VAL A 22 6.53 -2.37 -12.30
CA VAL A 22 5.83 -3.42 -13.06
C VAL A 22 6.30 -4.85 -12.79
N LYS A 23 7.58 -5.05 -12.45
CA LYS A 23 8.13 -6.39 -12.20
C LYS A 23 7.55 -7.03 -10.94
N TRP A 24 7.05 -6.21 -10.02
CA TRP A 24 6.55 -6.61 -8.70
C TRP A 24 5.03 -6.66 -8.60
N ARG A 25 4.36 -6.57 -9.76
CA ARG A 25 2.90 -6.59 -9.84
C ARG A 25 2.32 -7.85 -9.20
N GLN A 26 2.87 -9.02 -9.53
CA GLN A 26 2.30 -10.29 -9.10
C GLN A 26 2.51 -10.49 -7.59
N GLU A 27 3.70 -10.18 -7.10
CA GLU A 27 4.08 -10.28 -5.70
C GLU A 27 3.22 -9.35 -4.83
N PHE A 28 2.99 -8.11 -5.28
CA PHE A 28 2.10 -7.18 -4.58
C PHE A 28 0.66 -7.71 -4.53
N LEU A 29 0.12 -8.21 -5.65
CA LEU A 29 -1.24 -8.74 -5.70
C LEU A 29 -1.40 -9.96 -4.78
N THR A 30 -0.41 -10.85 -4.74
CA THR A 30 -0.41 -12.00 -3.84
C THR A 30 -0.37 -11.57 -2.37
N ALA A 31 0.54 -10.68 -1.99
CA ALA A 31 0.66 -10.22 -0.61
C ALA A 31 -0.56 -9.41 -0.16
N PHE A 32 -1.14 -8.60 -1.05
CA PHE A 32 -2.36 -7.87 -0.78
C PHE A 32 -3.59 -8.80 -0.65
N SER A 33 -3.66 -9.87 -1.46
CA SER A 33 -4.71 -10.89 -1.29
C SER A 33 -4.63 -11.54 0.09
N GLN A 34 -3.43 -11.91 0.54
CA GLN A 34 -3.23 -12.47 1.88
C GLN A 34 -3.66 -11.47 2.98
N ALA A 35 -3.32 -10.18 2.86
CA ALA A 35 -3.79 -9.15 3.79
C ALA A 35 -5.33 -8.99 3.81
N LYS A 36 -5.99 -9.26 2.67
CA LYS A 36 -7.44 -9.21 2.56
C LYS A 36 -8.14 -10.39 3.22
N ASP A 37 -7.50 -11.57 3.22
CA ASP A 37 -8.07 -12.77 3.84
C ASP A 37 -8.12 -12.67 5.37
N GLU A 38 -7.35 -11.76 5.95
CA GLU A 38 -7.40 -11.41 7.36
C GLU A 38 -8.62 -10.58 7.73
N ASN A 39 -9.27 -10.95 8.85
CA ASN A 39 -10.48 -10.30 9.37
C ASN A 39 -10.15 -9.03 10.18
N THR A 40 -9.70 -7.98 9.50
CA THR A 40 -9.36 -6.68 10.10
C THR A 40 -10.08 -5.53 9.40
N GLU A 41 -10.27 -4.40 10.08
CA GLU A 41 -10.99 -3.24 9.53
C GLU A 41 -10.11 -2.39 8.59
N GLU A 42 -8.79 -2.48 8.77
CA GLU A 42 -7.82 -1.64 8.07
C GLU A 42 -6.69 -2.47 7.43
N ILE A 43 -6.26 -2.06 6.24
CA ILE A 43 -5.00 -2.49 5.63
C ILE A 43 -4.08 -1.27 5.53
N VAL A 44 -2.85 -1.41 6.04
CA VAL A 44 -1.81 -0.39 5.93
C VAL A 44 -0.73 -0.89 4.99
N VAL A 45 -0.48 -0.18 3.89
CA VAL A 45 0.67 -0.45 3.02
C VAL A 45 1.82 0.45 3.45
N ASP A 46 2.87 -0.16 4.01
CA ASP A 46 4.06 0.54 4.47
C ASP A 46 5.09 0.64 3.34
N LEU A 47 5.23 1.85 2.82
CA LEU A 47 6.11 2.24 1.71
C LEU A 47 7.38 2.95 2.20
N ARG A 48 7.66 2.99 3.50
CA ARG A 48 8.82 3.73 4.05
C ARG A 48 10.16 3.20 3.54
N GLU A 49 10.24 1.90 3.27
CA GLU A 49 11.44 1.22 2.72
C GLU A 49 11.38 1.03 1.19
N VAL A 50 10.45 1.72 0.51
CA VAL A 50 10.31 1.71 -0.94
C VAL A 50 11.01 2.96 -1.51
N PRO A 51 12.19 2.85 -2.15
CA PRO A 51 12.89 4.00 -2.69
C PRO A 51 12.32 4.53 -4.01
N PHE A 52 11.47 3.76 -4.69
CA PHE A 52 10.98 4.08 -6.03
C PHE A 52 9.59 3.49 -6.29
N ILE A 53 8.74 4.29 -6.95
CA ILE A 53 7.40 3.89 -7.41
C ILE A 53 7.18 4.38 -8.84
N ASP A 54 6.57 3.56 -9.71
CA ASP A 54 6.16 3.92 -11.08
C ASP A 54 4.64 3.99 -11.26
N SER A 55 4.19 4.29 -12.48
CA SER A 55 2.76 4.35 -12.82
C SER A 55 2.03 3.02 -12.68
N THR A 56 2.71 1.88 -12.83
CA THR A 56 2.11 0.56 -12.62
C THR A 56 1.80 0.35 -11.15
N ALA A 57 2.76 0.63 -10.28
CA ALA A 57 2.61 0.52 -8.84
C ALA A 57 1.51 1.45 -8.30
N LEU A 58 1.44 2.68 -8.82
CA LEU A 58 0.34 3.60 -8.49
C LEU A 58 -1.03 3.04 -8.88
N GLY A 59 -1.15 2.44 -10.08
CA GLY A 59 -2.37 1.76 -10.51
C GLY A 59 -2.76 0.62 -9.57
N LEU A 60 -1.79 -0.16 -9.09
CA LEU A 60 -2.02 -1.24 -8.13
C LEU A 60 -2.51 -0.73 -6.77
N LEU A 61 -1.96 0.38 -6.28
CA LEU A 61 -2.45 1.03 -5.05
C LEU A 61 -3.90 1.49 -5.20
N MET A 62 -4.29 2.00 -6.38
CA MET A 62 -5.67 2.39 -6.64
C MET A 62 -6.61 1.18 -6.73
N VAL A 63 -6.18 0.08 -7.34
CA VAL A 63 -6.95 -1.17 -7.33
C VAL A 63 -7.12 -1.67 -5.90
N ALA A 64 -6.07 -1.68 -5.10
CA ALA A 64 -6.12 -2.07 -3.70
C ALA A 64 -7.11 -1.19 -2.91
N HIS A 65 -7.04 0.13 -3.09
CA HIS A 65 -7.94 1.08 -2.43
C HIS A 65 -9.40 0.80 -2.77
N ASN A 66 -9.71 0.62 -4.05
CA ASN A 66 -11.07 0.31 -4.50
C ASN A 66 -11.58 -1.01 -3.91
N GLN A 67 -10.73 -2.04 -3.85
CA GLN A 67 -11.10 -3.32 -3.24
C GLN A 67 -11.40 -3.21 -1.75
N CYS A 68 -10.58 -2.48 -0.98
CA CYS A 68 -10.86 -2.20 0.43
C CYS A 68 -12.19 -1.47 0.58
N LYS A 69 -12.43 -0.43 -0.22
CA LYS A 69 -13.67 0.34 -0.21
C LYS A 69 -14.91 -0.52 -0.50
N THR A 70 -14.85 -1.44 -1.46
CA THR A 70 -15.96 -2.36 -1.77
C THR A 70 -16.24 -3.37 -0.66
N SER A 71 -15.24 -3.66 0.18
CA SER A 71 -15.36 -4.57 1.33
C SER A 71 -15.55 -3.82 2.65
N SER A 72 -15.91 -2.53 2.62
CA SER A 72 -16.07 -1.68 3.81
C SER A 72 -14.84 -1.62 4.72
N ARG A 73 -13.64 -1.81 4.15
CA ARG A 73 -12.34 -1.70 4.85
C ARG A 73 -11.62 -0.42 4.44
N THR A 74 -10.76 0.06 5.32
CA THR A 74 -9.92 1.24 5.05
C THR A 74 -8.56 0.81 4.51
N LEU A 75 -8.09 1.45 3.44
CA LEU A 75 -6.69 1.38 3.02
C LEU A 75 -5.96 2.66 3.46
N ARG A 76 -4.83 2.52 4.15
CA ARG A 76 -3.88 3.61 4.40
C ARG A 76 -2.52 3.33 3.78
N LEU A 77 -1.85 4.38 3.35
CA LEU A 77 -0.45 4.33 2.92
C LEU A 77 0.42 4.92 4.03
N CYS A 78 1.34 4.15 4.59
CA CYS A 78 2.37 4.66 5.47
C CYS A 78 3.59 5.04 4.63
N VAL A 79 3.88 6.33 4.52
CA VAL A 79 4.91 6.85 3.60
C VAL A 79 5.77 7.87 4.33
N SER A 80 7.10 7.73 4.23
CA SER A 80 8.05 8.70 4.75
C SER A 80 8.20 9.91 3.82
N HIS A 81 8.92 10.93 4.28
CA HIS A 81 9.30 12.05 3.41
C HIS A 81 10.25 11.57 2.31
N GLY A 82 10.10 12.10 1.08
CA GLY A 82 11.03 11.78 -0.01
C GLY A 82 10.37 11.70 -1.38
N HIS A 83 11.05 11.01 -2.30
CA HIS A 83 10.62 10.90 -3.70
C HIS A 83 9.27 10.22 -3.85
N VAL A 84 9.04 9.09 -3.16
CA VAL A 84 7.76 8.35 -3.25
C VAL A 84 6.57 9.20 -2.81
N LYS A 85 6.68 9.92 -1.69
CA LYS A 85 5.63 10.86 -1.24
C LYS A 85 5.34 11.93 -2.29
N ARG A 86 6.37 12.56 -2.86
CA ARG A 86 6.20 13.57 -3.92
C ARG A 86 5.51 12.98 -5.15
N THR A 87 5.89 11.77 -5.56
CA THR A 87 5.26 11.09 -6.70
C THR A 87 3.78 10.80 -6.43
N LEU A 88 3.43 10.34 -5.22
CA LEU A 88 2.04 10.13 -4.81
C LEU A 88 1.22 11.43 -4.80
N GLU A 89 1.81 12.53 -4.30
CA GLU A 89 1.19 13.85 -4.27
C GLU A 89 0.99 14.42 -5.70
N GLN A 90 2.00 14.31 -6.56
CA GLN A 90 1.91 14.74 -7.97
C GLN A 90 0.81 14.01 -8.73
N MET A 91 0.56 12.75 -8.38
CA MET A 91 -0.46 11.91 -8.98
C MET A 91 -1.81 12.01 -8.26
N LYS A 92 -1.93 12.92 -7.27
CA LYS A 92 -3.12 13.16 -6.45
C LYS A 92 -3.63 11.93 -5.70
N ILE A 93 -2.77 10.93 -5.50
CA ILE A 93 -3.12 9.75 -4.69
C ILE A 93 -3.40 10.18 -3.24
N SER A 94 -2.71 11.20 -2.76
CA SER A 94 -2.91 11.82 -1.45
C SER A 94 -4.32 12.38 -1.22
N GLU A 95 -5.05 12.71 -2.29
CA GLU A 95 -6.43 13.20 -2.22
C GLU A 95 -7.46 12.05 -2.19
N LEU A 96 -7.05 10.85 -2.61
CA LEU A 96 -7.92 9.68 -2.76
C LEU A 96 -7.72 8.65 -1.64
N VAL A 97 -6.48 8.47 -1.21
CA VAL A 97 -6.06 7.47 -0.23
C VAL A 97 -5.39 8.15 0.95
N SER A 98 -5.82 7.80 2.17
CA SER A 98 -5.24 8.36 3.40
C SER A 98 -3.76 8.01 3.51
N MET A 99 -2.91 9.02 3.73
CA MET A 99 -1.47 8.84 3.95
C MET A 99 -1.08 9.22 5.39
N VAL A 100 -0.25 8.40 6.01
CA VAL A 100 0.24 8.60 7.39
C VAL A 100 1.77 8.47 7.45
N LEU A 101 2.38 9.11 8.44
CA LEU A 101 3.84 9.02 8.69
C LEU A 101 4.22 7.82 9.59
N THR A 102 3.27 7.36 10.40
CA THR A 102 3.43 6.30 11.40
C THR A 102 2.19 5.39 11.38
N ILE A 103 2.36 4.15 11.84
CA ILE A 103 1.31 3.11 11.85
C ILE A 103 0.66 3.06 13.23
#